data_AF-Q7N1L9-F1
#
_entry.id   AF-Q7N1L9-F1
#
_cell.length_a   1.000
_cell.length_b   1.000
_cell.length_c   1.000
_cell.angle_alpha   90.00
_cell.angle_beta   90.00
_cell.angle_gamma   90.00
#
_symmetry.space_group_name_H-M   'P 1'
#
loop_
_entity.id
_entity.type
_entity.pdbx_description
1 polymer ?
#
loop_
_entity_poly.entity_id
_entity_poly.type
_entity_poly.pdbx_seq_one_letter_code
_entity_poly.pdbx_strand_id
1 'polypeptide(L)'
;MQWRSHLKINGDNNRVAANDYHEYNYNGPEPCPYCEQRYLTPGRQYCRHCEAEFEDAEQQRRNQEIDLRFALILIVAVFCIGAIFLLLFKFGPEEWQAGAALGMGGCFFVIVSILRKHQL
;
A
#
# COMPACT_ATOMS: atom_id res chain seq x y z
N MET A 1 6.18 -29.08 36.12
CA MET A 1 6.91 -28.46 37.25
C MET A 1 7.34 -27.07 36.81
N GLN A 2 6.79 -26.03 37.44
CA GLN A 2 6.93 -24.64 37.00
C GLN A 2 7.93 -23.94 37.92
N TRP A 3 9.14 -23.67 37.42
CA TRP A 3 10.15 -22.90 38.15
C TRP A 3 9.88 -21.40 37.92
N ARG A 4 9.40 -20.69 38.95
CA ARG A 4 9.37 -19.22 38.97
C ARG A 4 10.67 -18.75 39.64
N SER A 5 11.62 -18.25 38.85
CA SER A 5 12.78 -17.54 39.39
C SER A 5 12.30 -16.17 39.92
N HIS A 6 12.31 -16.00 41.24
CA HIS A 6 11.99 -14.73 41.88
C HIS A 6 13.19 -13.78 41.75
N LEU A 7 13.29 -13.06 40.64
CA LEU A 7 14.15 -11.88 40.52
C LEU A 7 13.63 -10.79 41.47
N LYS A 8 14.37 -10.51 42.55
CA LYS A 8 14.10 -9.35 43.43
C LYS A 8 14.59 -8.08 42.76
N ILE A 9 13.69 -7.35 42.13
CA ILE A 9 13.96 -6.03 41.57
C ILE A 9 13.60 -4.99 42.63
N ASN A 10 14.59 -4.34 43.24
CA ASN A 10 14.39 -3.23 44.16
C ASN A 10 14.13 -1.93 43.36
N GLY A 11 12.86 -1.57 43.21
CA GLY A 11 12.43 -0.29 42.66
C GLY A 11 10.90 -0.19 42.61
N ASP A 12 10.34 0.89 43.18
CA ASP A 12 8.90 1.03 43.51
C ASP A 12 7.93 1.05 42.31
N ASN A 13 8.40 0.92 41.07
CA ASN A 13 7.55 0.90 39.87
C ASN A 13 7.92 -0.19 38.85
N ASN A 14 8.75 -1.18 39.22
CA ASN A 14 9.30 -2.15 38.25
C ASN A 14 8.57 -3.51 38.22
N ARG A 15 7.30 -3.56 38.65
CA ARG A 15 6.48 -4.79 38.66
C ARG A 15 6.19 -5.34 37.25
N VAL A 16 6.27 -4.50 36.22
CA VAL A 16 6.02 -4.92 34.83
C VAL A 16 7.25 -5.60 34.22
N ALA A 17 8.47 -5.15 34.54
CA ALA A 17 9.70 -5.69 33.94
C ALA A 17 9.98 -7.16 34.30
N ALA A 18 9.58 -7.63 35.48
CA ALA A 18 9.86 -9.01 35.91
C ALA A 18 8.97 -10.07 35.26
N ASN A 19 7.75 -9.73 34.82
CA ASN A 19 6.84 -10.70 34.21
C ASN A 19 7.12 -10.93 32.72
N ASP A 20 7.80 -9.98 32.07
CA ASP A 20 8.08 -10.03 30.63
C ASP A 20 9.52 -10.49 30.31
N TYR A 21 10.37 -10.67 31.34
CA TYR A 21 11.68 -11.28 31.19
C TYR A 21 11.55 -12.79 31.07
N HIS A 22 11.37 -13.27 29.83
CA HIS A 22 11.73 -14.63 29.50
C HIS A 22 13.24 -14.69 29.30
N GLU A 23 13.96 -15.40 30.17
CA GLU A 23 15.33 -15.79 29.90
C GLU A 23 15.35 -16.50 28.54
N TYR A 24 16.10 -15.97 27.58
CA TYR A 24 16.26 -16.54 26.25
C TYR A 24 16.76 -17.98 26.40
N ASN A 25 15.82 -18.93 26.30
CA ASN A 25 16.13 -20.34 26.28
C ASN A 25 16.48 -20.68 24.84
N TYR A 26 17.62 -21.35 24.60
CA TYR A 26 18.06 -21.73 23.26
C TYR A 26 17.02 -22.60 22.52
N ASN A 27 16.12 -23.26 23.26
CA ASN A 27 14.99 -24.04 22.73
C ASN A 27 13.64 -23.32 22.85
N GLY A 28 13.64 -22.05 23.27
CA GLY A 28 12.46 -21.20 23.40
C GLY A 28 12.07 -20.54 22.08
N PRO A 29 10.90 -19.90 22.01
CA PRO A 29 10.48 -19.21 20.80
C PRO A 29 11.45 -18.05 20.52
N GLU A 30 11.91 -17.94 19.27
CA GLU A 30 12.86 -16.91 18.85
C GLU A 30 12.20 -15.52 18.85
N PRO A 31 12.89 -14.46 19.29
CA PRO A 31 12.38 -13.09 19.14
C PRO A 31 12.26 -12.74 17.65
N CYS A 32 11.26 -11.94 17.30
CA CYS A 32 11.08 -11.44 15.95
C CYS A 32 12.28 -10.56 15.54
N PRO A 33 12.95 -10.83 14.40
CA PRO A 33 14.13 -10.08 13.98
C PRO A 33 13.82 -8.63 13.58
N TYR A 34 12.55 -8.27 13.41
CA TYR A 34 12.14 -6.94 12.95
C TYR A 34 11.78 -5.99 14.08
N CYS A 35 11.04 -6.48 15.09
CA CYS A 35 10.57 -5.63 16.18
C CYS A 35 11.20 -5.95 17.53
N GLU A 36 11.86 -7.12 17.67
CA GLU A 36 12.51 -7.62 18.90
C GLU A 36 11.64 -7.68 20.17
N GLN A 37 10.39 -7.20 20.09
CA GLN A 37 9.45 -7.09 21.21
C GLN A 37 8.56 -8.33 21.36
N ARG A 38 8.38 -9.10 20.29
CA ARG A 38 7.44 -10.23 20.25
C ARG A 38 8.13 -11.47 19.72
N TYR A 39 7.67 -12.62 20.19
CA TYR A 39 8.18 -13.91 19.75
C TYR A 39 7.59 -14.36 18.42
N LEU A 40 8.39 -15.10 17.65
CA LEU A 40 7.96 -15.81 16.46
C LEU A 40 7.04 -16.97 16.85
N THR A 41 5.97 -17.13 16.08
CA THR A 41 5.17 -18.35 16.14
C THR A 41 5.94 -19.45 15.40
N PRO A 42 5.97 -20.71 15.90
CA PRO A 42 6.66 -21.80 15.22
C PRO A 42 6.25 -21.92 13.74
N GLY A 43 7.25 -22.02 12.85
CA GLY A 43 7.04 -22.12 11.41
C GLY A 43 6.80 -20.79 10.67
N ARG A 44 6.96 -19.64 11.33
CA ARG A 44 6.83 -18.31 10.71
C ARG A 44 8.16 -17.55 10.74
N GLN A 45 8.37 -16.69 9.73
CA GLN A 45 9.57 -15.84 9.61
C GLN A 45 9.42 -14.48 10.30
N TYR A 46 8.19 -14.05 10.58
CA TYR A 46 7.86 -12.78 11.22
C TYR A 46 6.73 -12.97 12.25
N CYS A 47 6.66 -12.08 13.25
CA CYS A 47 5.60 -12.11 14.25
C CYS A 47 4.29 -11.54 13.67
N ARG A 48 3.15 -11.86 14.30
CA ARG A 48 1.82 -11.38 13.87
C ARG A 48 1.68 -9.85 13.79
N HIS A 49 2.47 -9.12 14.57
CA HIS A 49 2.42 -7.66 14.54
C HIS A 49 3.08 -7.11 13.28
N CYS A 50 4.29 -7.59 12.97
CA CYS A 50 4.99 -7.22 11.75
C CYS A 50 4.34 -7.83 10.50
N GLU A 51 3.67 -8.98 10.62
CA GLU A 51 2.91 -9.61 9.53
C GLU A 51 1.91 -8.65 8.91
N ALA A 52 1.12 -7.94 9.73
CA ALA A 52 0.16 -6.96 9.23
C ALA A 52 0.85 -5.82 8.45
N GLU A 53 1.98 -5.31 8.95
CA GLU A 53 2.73 -4.25 8.27
C GLU A 53 3.33 -4.74 6.94
N PHE A 54 3.85 -5.96 6.90
CA PHE A 54 4.39 -6.55 5.68
C PHE A 54 3.30 -6.89 4.66
N GLU A 55 2.17 -7.42 5.10
CA GLU A 55 1.01 -7.68 4.25
C GLU A 55 0.47 -6.37 3.66
N ASP A 56 0.35 -5.30 4.46
CA ASP A 56 -0.06 -3.98 3.99
C ASP A 56 0.96 -3.41 2.98
N ALA A 57 2.25 -3.53 3.26
CA ALA A 57 3.30 -3.07 2.34
C ALA A 57 3.30 -3.86 1.01
N GLU A 58 3.08 -5.18 1.06
CA GLU A 58 3.00 -6.02 -0.13
C GLU A 58 1.72 -5.73 -0.93
N GLN A 59 0.61 -5.49 -0.24
CA GLN A 59 -0.64 -5.07 -0.84
C GLN A 59 -0.49 -3.71 -1.54
N GLN A 60 0.21 -2.76 -0.92
CA GLN A 60 0.51 -1.46 -1.52
C GLN A 60 1.33 -1.62 -2.81
N ARG A 61 2.35 -2.48 -2.82
CA ARG A 61 3.14 -2.76 -4.03
C ARG A 61 2.27 -3.34 -5.15
N ARG A 62 1.42 -4.32 -4.84
CA ARG A 62 0.47 -4.88 -5.81
C ARG A 62 -0.48 -3.81 -6.37
N ASN A 63 -1.00 -2.96 -5.50
CA ASN A 63 -1.91 -1.88 -5.91
C ASN A 63 -1.20 -0.87 -6.81
N GLN A 64 0.07 -0.53 -6.54
CA GLN A 64 0.87 0.34 -7.40
C GLN A 64 1.07 -0.23 -8.80
N GLU A 65 1.34 -1.53 -8.92
CA GLU A 65 1.47 -2.20 -10.22
C GLU A 65 0.15 -2.18 -11.01
N ILE A 66 -0.98 -2.37 -10.32
CA ILE A 66 -2.31 -2.32 -10.90
C ILE A 66 -2.63 -0.90 -11.38
N ASP A 67 -2.38 0.11 -10.56
CA ASP A 67 -2.63 1.52 -10.88
C ASP A 67 -1.87 1.97 -12.12
N LEU A 68 -0.61 1.52 -12.29
CA LEU A 68 0.18 1.85 -13.48
C LEU A 68 -0.45 1.27 -14.77
N ARG A 69 -0.93 0.02 -14.71
CA ARG A 69 -1.59 -0.63 -15.86
C ARG A 69 -2.90 0.07 -16.22
N PHE A 70 -3.70 0.41 -15.22
CA PHE A 70 -4.95 1.15 -15.43
C PHE A 70 -4.69 2.54 -16.00
N ALA A 71 -3.66 3.26 -15.53
CA ALA A 71 -3.30 4.57 -16.05
C ALA A 71 -2.97 4.52 -17.55
N LEU A 72 -2.22 3.52 -18.00
CA LEU A 72 -1.87 3.34 -19.40
C LEU A 72 -3.12 3.06 -20.26
N ILE A 73 -4.00 2.17 -19.79
CA ILE A 73 -5.29 1.89 -20.46
C ILE A 73 -6.13 3.16 -20.55
N LEU A 74 -6.20 3.95 -19.49
CA LEU A 74 -6.98 5.19 -19.44
C LEU A 74 -6.42 6.23 -20.42
N ILE A 75 -5.09 6.39 -20.49
CA ILE A 75 -4.44 7.27 -21.49
C ILE A 75 -4.82 6.84 -22.91
N VAL A 76 -4.70 5.55 -23.24
CA VAL A 76 -5.06 5.04 -24.57
C VAL A 76 -6.54 5.29 -24.87
N ALA A 77 -7.43 5.04 -23.92
CA ALA A 77 -8.86 5.29 -24.07
C ALA A 77 -9.16 6.77 -24.36
N VAL A 78 -8.51 7.70 -23.63
CA VAL A 78 -8.69 9.14 -23.87
C VAL A 78 -8.16 9.56 -25.24
N PHE A 79 -7.04 8.99 -25.69
CA PHE A 79 -6.55 9.23 -27.06
C PHE A 79 -7.54 8.75 -28.12
N CYS A 80 -8.12 7.56 -27.96
CA CYS A 80 -9.15 7.05 -28.87
C CYS A 80 -10.39 7.96 -28.90
N ILE A 81 -10.87 8.40 -27.73
CA ILE A 81 -12.00 9.32 -27.62
C ILE A 81 -11.66 10.68 -28.26
N GLY A 82 -10.47 11.22 -28.02
CA GLY A 82 -9.99 12.46 -28.64
C GLY A 82 -9.93 12.35 -30.17
N ALA A 83 -9.48 11.21 -30.70
CA ALA A 83 -9.48 10.96 -32.15
C ALA A 83 -10.90 10.92 -32.72
N ILE A 84 -11.87 10.33 -32.01
CA ILE A 84 -13.29 10.35 -32.42
C ILE A 84 -13.80 11.80 -32.46
N PHE A 85 -13.52 12.60 -31.43
CA PHE A 85 -13.92 14.01 -31.43
C PHE A 85 -13.28 14.81 -32.56
N LEU A 86 -12.02 14.56 -32.92
CA LEU A 86 -11.37 15.18 -34.08
C LEU A 86 -12.05 14.80 -35.40
N LEU A 87 -12.44 13.53 -35.55
CA LEU A 87 -13.17 13.07 -36.73
C LEU A 87 -14.56 13.73 -36.80
N LEU A 88 -15.28 13.82 -35.68
CA LEU A 88 -16.56 14.51 -35.59
C LEU A 88 -16.43 16.02 -35.86
N PHE A 89 -15.35 16.65 -35.39
CA PHE A 89 -15.12 18.06 -35.65
C PHE A 89 -14.85 18.33 -37.14
N LYS A 90 -14.10 17.46 -37.81
CA LYS A 90 -13.72 17.63 -39.23
C LYS A 90 -14.81 17.21 -40.21
N PHE A 91 -15.53 16.13 -39.92
CA PHE A 91 -16.48 15.50 -40.84
C PHE A 91 -17.93 15.52 -40.34
N GLY A 92 -18.17 15.97 -39.11
CA GLY A 92 -19.51 16.04 -38.54
C GLY A 92 -20.26 17.32 -38.92
N PRO A 93 -21.59 17.32 -38.73
CA PRO A 93 -22.44 18.48 -38.99
C PRO A 93 -22.07 19.66 -38.05
N GLU A 94 -22.27 20.90 -38.53
CA GLU A 94 -21.88 22.14 -37.80
C GLU A 94 -22.42 22.19 -36.37
N GLU A 95 -23.65 21.72 -36.15
CA GLU A 95 -24.30 21.64 -34.84
C GLU A 95 -23.51 20.82 -33.80
N TRP A 96 -22.66 19.87 -34.23
CA TRP A 96 -21.90 19.00 -33.34
C TRP A 96 -20.46 19.51 -33.11
N GLN A 97 -19.98 20.45 -33.91
CA GLN A 97 -18.60 20.95 -33.83
C GLN A 97 -18.32 21.67 -32.51
N ALA A 98 -19.29 22.44 -32.00
CA ALA A 98 -19.17 23.09 -30.69
C ALA A 98 -19.07 22.06 -29.55
N GLY A 99 -19.86 20.98 -29.62
CA GLY A 99 -19.81 19.88 -28.66
C GLY A 99 -18.49 19.11 -28.73
N ALA A 100 -17.97 18.87 -29.94
CA ALA A 100 -16.69 18.21 -30.14
C ALA A 100 -15.50 19.03 -29.59
N ALA A 101 -15.52 20.36 -29.73
CA ALA A 101 -14.50 21.23 -29.16
C ALA A 101 -14.46 21.16 -27.62
N LEU A 102 -15.62 21.17 -26.96
CA LEU A 102 -15.72 20.99 -25.51
C LEU A 102 -15.27 19.58 -25.08
N GLY A 103 -15.63 18.55 -25.85
CA GLY A 103 -15.20 17.17 -25.62
C GLY A 103 -13.68 16.99 -25.67
N MET A 104 -13.01 17.63 -26.63
CA MET A 104 -11.53 17.65 -26.71
C MET A 104 -10.90 18.34 -25.49
N GLY A 105 -11.46 19.46 -25.05
CA GLY A 105 -11.01 20.16 -23.84
C GLY A 105 -11.13 19.27 -22.59
N GLY A 106 -12.27 18.57 -22.43
CA GLY A 106 -12.48 17.62 -21.34
C GLY A 106 -11.46 16.46 -21.34
N CYS A 107 -11.16 15.89 -22.50
CA CYS A 107 -10.15 14.84 -22.65
C CYS A 107 -8.76 15.33 -22.20
N PHE A 108 -8.39 16.56 -22.58
CA PHE A 108 -7.13 17.16 -22.16
C PHE A 108 -7.03 17.31 -20.62
N PHE A 109 -8.09 17.80 -19.97
CA PHE A 109 -8.13 17.92 -18.50
C PHE A 109 -7.98 16.57 -17.79
N VAL A 110 -8.60 15.51 -18.31
CA VAL A 110 -8.46 14.16 -17.75
C VAL A 110 -7.01 13.68 -17.87
N ILE A 111 -6.37 13.85 -19.03
CA ILE A 111 -4.95 13.49 -19.22
C ILE A 111 -4.06 14.24 -18.23
N VAL A 112 -4.22 15.57 -18.12
CA VAL A 112 -3.43 16.40 -17.19
C VAL A 112 -3.64 15.94 -15.74
N SER A 113 -4.87 15.59 -15.35
CA SER A 113 -5.16 15.13 -13.99
C SER A 113 -4.49 13.78 -13.68
N ILE A 114 -4.48 12.86 -14.64
CA ILE A 114 -3.81 11.56 -14.53
C ILE A 114 -2.30 11.76 -14.44
N LEU A 115 -1.72 12.57 -15.33
CA LEU A 115 -0.28 12.87 -15.31
C LEU A 115 0.15 13.49 -13.98
N ARG A 116 -0.65 14.42 -13.43
CA ARG A 116 -0.38 15.04 -12.13
C ARG A 116 -0.45 14.05 -10.97
N LYS A 117 -1.37 13.08 -11.01
CA LYS A 117 -1.50 12.05 -9.97
C LYS A 117 -0.30 11.08 -9.95
N HIS A 118 0.35 10.86 -11.09
CA HIS A 118 1.47 9.90 -11.21
C HIS A 118 2.88 10.54 -11.16
N GLN A 119 2.99 11.87 -11.11
CA GLN A 119 4.27 12.57 -10.95
C GLN A 119 4.60 12.99 -9.49
N LEU A 120 3.72 12.64 -8.54
CA LEU A 120 3.93 12.75 -7.09
C LEU A 120 4.10 11.35 -6.50
#